data_AF-A0A7X9A6R1-F1
#
_entry.id   AF-A0A7X9A6R1-F1
#
_cell.length_a   1.000
_cell.length_b   1.000
_cell.length_c   1.000
_cell.angle_alpha   90.00
_cell.angle_beta   90.00
_cell.angle_gamma   90.00
#
_symmetry.space_group_name_H-M   'P 1'
#
loop_
_entity.id
_entity.type
_entity.pdbx_description
1 polymer ?
#
loop_
_entity_poly.entity_id
_entity_poly.type
_entity_poly.pdbx_seq_one_letter_code
_entity_poly.pdbx_strand_id
1 'polypeptide(L)' 'MGTCLCGCGGETKNNSKFIPGHDQKLRVNFEKSIGGVENLIFLKAIVDKVGQNKFLQHIKILNESKEA' A
#
# COMPACT_ATOMS: atom_id res chain seq x y z
N MET A 1 24.67 4.58 4.83
CA MET A 1 23.47 5.16 5.47
C MET A 1 22.61 5.76 4.38
N GLY A 2 21.28 5.65 4.50
CA GLY A 2 20.34 6.23 3.55
C GLY A 2 19.24 7.01 4.27
N THR A 3 18.36 7.66 3.52
CA THR A 3 17.20 8.37 4.08
C THR A 3 16.03 7.40 4.26
N CYS A 4 15.31 7.54 5.37
CA CYS A 4 14.14 6.70 5.65
C CYS A 4 13.07 6.92 4.58
N LEU A 5 12.64 5.84 3.94
CA LEU A 5 11.65 5.88 2.86
C LEU A 5 10.23 6.26 3.35
N CYS A 6 9.99 6.38 4.67
CA CYS A 6 8.71 6.86 5.16
C CYS A 6 8.51 8.37 4.99
N GLY A 7 9.54 9.11 4.58
CA GLY A 7 9.50 10.56 4.37
C GLY A 7 9.74 11.39 5.63
N CYS A 8 10.13 10.78 6.76
CA CYS A 8 10.39 11.51 8.01
C CYS A 8 11.72 12.28 8.06
N GLY A 9 12.55 12.20 7.01
CA GLY A 9 13.88 12.81 6.97
C GLY A 9 14.96 12.16 7.85
N GLY A 10 14.62 11.08 8.58
CA GLY A 10 15.56 10.40 9.45
C GLY A 10 16.52 9.47 8.70
N GLU A 11 17.70 9.21 9.27
CA GLU A 11 18.71 8.34 8.68
C GLU A 11 18.49 6.85 9.02
N THR A 12 18.76 5.98 8.04
CA THR A 12 18.69 4.53 8.18
C THR A 12 20.06 3.92 8.48
N LYS A 13 20.05 2.88 9.32
CA LYS A 13 21.24 2.12 9.71
C LYS A 13 21.35 0.85 8.88
N ASN A 14 22.57 0.32 8.71
CA ASN A 14 22.83 -1.00 8.11
C ASN A 14 22.14 -1.22 6.75
N ASN A 15 22.11 -0.18 5.92
CA ASN A 15 21.45 -0.22 4.61
C ASN A 15 19.94 -0.56 4.66
N SER A 16 19.28 -0.35 5.79
CA SER A 16 17.84 -0.53 5.91
C SER A 16 17.08 0.54 5.13
N LYS A 17 15.87 0.20 4.67
CA LYS A 17 14.95 1.14 4.01
C LYS A 17 14.20 2.02 5.01
N PHE A 18 14.05 1.52 6.24
CA PHE A 18 13.24 2.14 7.27
C PHE A 18 13.99 2.18 8.60
N ILE A 19 13.71 3.22 9.39
CA ILE A 19 13.95 3.21 10.83
C ILE A 19 13.00 2.18 11.46
N PRO A 20 13.40 1.41 12.49
CA PRO A 20 12.51 0.44 13.13
C PRO A 20 11.13 1.02 13.46
N GLY A 21 10.07 0.37 12.97
CA GLY A 21 8.66 0.77 13.16
C GLY A 21 8.15 1.88 12.23
N HIS A 22 8.96 2.37 11.27
CA HIS A 22 8.53 3.43 10.35
C HIS A 22 7.91 2.92 9.04
N ASP A 23 8.10 1.65 8.70
CA ASP A 23 7.47 0.97 7.57
C ASP A 23 5.94 0.99 7.68
N GLN A 24 5.40 0.74 8.88
CA GLN A 24 3.96 0.82 9.13
C GLN A 24 3.41 2.25 9.04
N LYS A 25 4.18 3.25 9.51
CA LYS A 25 3.79 4.66 9.39
C LYS A 25 3.66 5.09 7.93
N LEU A 26 4.55 4.61 7.05
CA LEU A 26 4.47 4.89 5.62
C LEU A 26 3.16 4.36 5.03
N ARG A 27 2.79 3.11 5.34
CA ARG A 27 1.52 2.52 4.89
C ARG A 27 0.33 3.37 5.35
N VAL A 28 0.27 3.71 6.64
CA VAL A 28 -0.82 4.52 7.21
C VAL A 28 -0.90 5.89 6.54
N ASN A 29 0.23 6.54 6.28
CA ASN A 29 0.27 7.84 5.63
C ASN A 29 -0.21 7.77 4.18
N PHE A 30 0.17 6.74 3.43
CA PHE A 30 -0.34 6.51 2.08
C PHE A 30 -1.85 6.27 2.08
N GLU A 31 -2.33 5.37 2.96
CA GLU A 31 -3.76 5.09 3.09
C GLU A 31 -4.55 6.36 3.41
N LYS A 32 -4.09 7.18 4.38
CA LYS A 32 -4.73 8.47 4.71
C LYS A 32 -4.72 9.44 3.54
N SER A 33 -3.59 9.59 2.85
CA SER A 33 -3.44 10.55 1.75
C SER A 33 -4.29 10.19 0.53
N ILE A 34 -4.53 8.89 0.31
CA ILE A 34 -5.29 8.36 -0.83
C ILE A 34 -6.79 8.23 -0.47
N GLY A 35 -7.19 8.55 0.76
CA GLY A 35 -8.58 8.52 1.21
C GLY A 35 -9.09 7.14 1.64
N GLY A 36 -8.19 6.21 1.99
CA GLY A 36 -8.52 4.90 2.52
C GLY A 36 -7.77 3.75 1.83
N VAL A 37 -7.84 2.57 2.45
CA VAL A 37 -7.20 1.35 1.92
C VAL A 37 -7.84 0.87 0.63
N GLU A 38 -9.14 1.08 0.43
CA GLU A 38 -9.85 0.70 -0.80
C GLU A 38 -9.26 1.44 -2.01
N ASN A 39 -9.08 2.75 -1.89
CA ASN A 39 -8.49 3.59 -2.94
C ASN A 39 -7.02 3.22 -3.23
N LEU A 40 -6.27 2.70 -2.24
CA LEU A 40 -4.92 2.18 -2.46
C LEU A 40 -4.93 0.93 -3.36
N ILE A 41 -5.93 0.06 -3.23
CA ILE A 41 -6.11 -1.11 -4.09
C ILE A 41 -6.44 -0.67 -5.52
N PHE A 42 -7.33 0.33 -5.68
CA PHE A 42 -7.62 0.92 -6.99
C PHE A 42 -6.36 1.52 -7.63
N LEU A 43 -5.58 2.29 -6.89
CA LEU A 43 -4.35 2.90 -7.39
C LEU A 43 -3.37 1.80 -7.86
N LYS A 44 -3.24 0.72 -7.07
CA LYS A 44 -2.41 -0.43 -7.44
C LYS A 44 -2.87 -1.09 -8.74
N ALA A 45 -4.19 -1.19 -8.96
CA ALA A 45 -4.74 -1.69 -10.21
C ALA A 45 -4.44 -0.75 -11.40
N ILE A 46 -4.41 0.55 -11.21
CA ILE A 46 -4.09 1.47 -12.31
C ILE A 46 -2.61 1.34 -12.73
N VAL A 47 -1.70 1.17 -11.77
CA VAL A 47 -0.26 1.27 -12.03
C VAL A 47 0.41 -0.03 -12.51
N ASP A 48 -0.19 -1.21 -12.28
CA ASP A 48 0.42 -2.48 -12.71
C ASP A 48 -0.58 -3.61 -13.03
N LYS A 49 -0.24 -4.47 -14.01
CA LYS A 49 -1.08 -5.60 -14.47
C LYS A 49 -1.38 -6.63 -13.37
N VAL A 50 -0.45 -6.83 -12.42
CA VAL A 50 -0.65 -7.77 -11.30
C VAL A 50 -1.73 -7.21 -10.35
N GLY A 51 -1.71 -5.91 -10.12
CA GLY A 51 -2.71 -5.14 -9.39
C GLY A 51 -4.08 -5.24 -10.03
N GLN A 52 -4.17 -5.08 -11.36
CA GLN A 52 -5.43 -5.23 -12.11
C GLN A 52 -6.06 -6.59 -11.88
N ASN A 53 -5.29 -7.66 -12.08
CA ASN A 53 -5.79 -9.03 -11.94
C ASN A 53 -6.30 -9.31 -10.52
N LYS A 54 -5.56 -8.89 -9.49
CA LYS A 54 -5.97 -9.06 -8.09
C LYS A 54 -7.22 -8.27 -7.76
N PHE A 55 -7.33 -7.04 -8.26
CA PHE A 55 -8.53 -6.21 -8.07
C PHE A 55 -9.77 -6.86 -8.70
N LEU A 56 -9.66 -7.36 -9.93
CA LEU A 56 -10.77 -8.04 -10.62
C LEU A 56 -11.21 -9.32 -9.88
N GLN A 57 -10.25 -10.11 -9.37
CA GLN A 57 -10.57 -11.27 -8.53
C GLN A 57 -11.31 -10.89 -7.25
N HIS A 58 -10.91 -9.81 -6.59
CA HIS A 58 -11.57 -9.31 -5.40
C HIS A 58 -13.02 -8.88 -5.66
N ILE A 59 -13.26 -8.13 -6.75
CA ILE A 59 -14.62 -7.73 -7.15
C ILE A 59 -15.49 -8.95 -7.47
N LYS A 60 -14.94 -9.96 -8.15
CA LYS A 60 -15.65 -11.21 -8.45
C LYS A 60 -16.15 -11.89 -7.17
N ILE A 61 -15.26 -12.06 -6.17
CA ILE A 61 -15.61 -12.67 -4.87
C ILE A 61 -16.71 -11.87 -4.16
N LEU A 62 -16.60 -10.54 -4.16
CA LEU A 62 -17.58 -9.67 -3.50
C LEU A 62 -18.98 -9.78 -4.14
N ASN A 63 -19.06 -9.94 -5.45
CA ASN A 63 -20.33 -10.11 -6.15
C ASN A 63 -20.93 -11.49 -5.90
N GLU A 64 -20.13 -12.55 -5.95
CA GLU A 64 -20.58 -13.92 -5.64
C GLU A 64 -21.07 -14.05 -4.19
N SER A 65 -20.47 -13.30 -3.26
CA SER A 65 -20.88 -13.30 -1.84
C SER A 65 -22.19 -12.53 -1.58
N LYS A 66 -22.67 -11.72 -2.53
CA LYS A 66 -23.92 -10.96 -2.40
C LYS A 66 -25.14 -11.71 -2.97
N GLU A 67 -24.89 -12.76 -3.75
CA GLU A 67 -25.92 -13.57 -4.41
C GLU A 67 -26.21 -14.90 -3.67
N ALA A 68 -25.50 -15.17 -2.57
CA ALA A 68 -25.66 -16.33 -1.69
C ALA A 68 -26.39 -15.96 -0.40
#